data_AF-A0A356QJ30-F1
#
_entry.id   AF-A0A356QJ30-F1
#
_cell.length_a   1.000
_cell.length_b   1.000
_cell.length_c   1.000
_cell.angle_alpha   90.00
_cell.angle_beta   90.00
_cell.angle_gamma   90.00
#
_symmetry.space_group_name_H-M   'P 1'
#
loop_
_entity.id
_entity.type
_entity.pdbx_description
1 polymer ?
#
loop_
_entity_poly.entity_id
_entity_poly.type
_entity_poly.pdbx_seq_one_letter_code
_entity_poly.pdbx_strand_id
1 'polypeptide(L)'
;MDKFMAMLEETRYDGPLSHEIFNDVFRMGHSDQTARDGLRSYHLLRSMQADSGIPAPQPIESVAFLEIAVEPNDLAPLRELLSALGMACLGRHHTLNAERWAAGDVNLVLNTESSFTGRVPGRDATAVTAIGLRVGNAYEAFKRADKLGYEIVEPEEVGASHRMSALRNVDGSLSYIIDDSQLSRTWDREFPVERQPVPQGSLVDIDHISVALSYHDYLSLMLQYRAIFQLEVTPSFDVTDPRGLIQSQVLQNGNGRFRLALNASASPDTASNRFVRQYGGSGVHHIALSTTSMRDTSTALHQAKSPVLPIPSNYYRDLAARFDLPAQTHAWMQEHHILFDQDSHGDFHQLYTQPNHKAFFIELVQREGYQGLGAPNAFVRVTAQQRLEADLLASDINGDTDNTRRDTGERPA
;
A
#
# COMPACT_ATOMS: atom_id res chain seq x y z
N MET A 1 27.65 -0.17 4.96
CA MET A 1 28.32 -0.45 3.67
C MET A 1 29.04 0.80 3.17
N ASP A 2 28.47 2.00 3.25
CA ASP A 2 29.13 3.25 2.82
C ASP A 2 30.51 3.44 3.47
N LYS A 3 30.61 3.25 4.80
CA LYS A 3 31.91 3.30 5.50
C LYS A 3 32.92 2.29 4.95
N PHE A 4 32.48 1.08 4.61
CA PHE A 4 33.36 0.06 4.04
C PHE A 4 33.82 0.46 2.63
N MET A 5 32.91 0.93 1.79
CA MET A 5 33.25 1.39 0.43
C MET A 5 34.17 2.62 0.44
N ALA A 6 33.95 3.56 1.35
CA ALA A 6 34.82 4.72 1.53
C ALA A 6 36.24 4.31 1.95
N MET A 7 36.37 3.40 2.92
CA MET A 7 37.68 2.87 3.34
C MET A 7 38.35 2.07 2.21
N LEU A 8 37.59 1.32 1.41
CA LEU A 8 38.11 0.59 0.26
C LEU A 8 38.66 1.56 -0.80
N GLU A 9 37.96 2.65 -1.06
CA GLU A 9 38.38 3.70 -1.98
C GLU A 9 39.68 4.39 -1.53
N GLU A 10 39.86 4.63 -0.23
CA GLU A 10 41.11 5.18 0.33
C GLU A 10 42.34 4.30 0.01
N THR A 11 42.15 2.98 -0.11
CA THR A 11 43.23 2.06 -0.49
C THR A 11 43.55 2.06 -1.99
N ARG A 12 42.74 2.75 -2.82
CA ARG A 12 42.78 2.70 -4.30
C ARG A 12 42.63 1.29 -4.86
N TYR A 13 41.93 0.42 -4.14
CA TYR A 13 41.67 -0.94 -4.60
C TYR A 13 40.80 -0.95 -5.86
N ASP A 14 41.30 -1.58 -6.92
CA ASP A 14 40.67 -1.71 -8.23
C ASP A 14 40.33 -3.16 -8.60
N GLY A 15 40.52 -4.10 -7.65
CA GLY A 15 40.28 -5.51 -7.85
C GLY A 15 38.79 -5.93 -7.80
N PRO A 16 38.52 -7.25 -7.85
CA PRO A 16 37.17 -7.79 -7.84
C PRO A 16 36.41 -7.48 -6.55
N LEU A 17 35.16 -7.05 -6.67
CA LEU A 17 34.19 -6.98 -5.58
C LEU A 17 33.13 -8.05 -5.83
N SER A 18 32.86 -8.89 -4.82
CA SER A 18 31.96 -10.03 -4.93
C SER A 18 30.95 -10.06 -3.78
N HIS A 19 29.81 -10.69 -4.03
CA HIS A 19 28.83 -11.02 -3.01
C HIS A 19 28.99 -12.48 -2.61
N GLU A 20 29.05 -12.73 -1.30
CA GLU A 20 29.00 -14.08 -0.74
C GLU A 20 27.89 -14.11 0.30
N ILE A 21 26.76 -14.72 -0.06
CA ILE A 21 25.56 -14.80 0.79
C ILE A 21 25.23 -16.28 1.01
N PHE A 22 25.38 -16.74 2.25
CA PHE A 22 24.99 -18.08 2.65
C PHE A 22 23.74 -18.02 3.51
N ASN A 23 22.57 -18.13 2.88
CA ASN A 23 21.34 -18.39 3.59
C ASN A 23 20.39 -19.26 2.75
N ASP A 24 19.50 -19.96 3.42
CA ASP A 24 18.54 -20.83 2.74
C ASP A 24 17.48 -20.03 1.98
N VAL A 25 17.24 -18.79 2.36
CA VAL A 25 16.32 -17.87 1.68
C VAL A 25 16.71 -17.65 0.21
N PHE A 26 17.97 -17.29 -0.05
CA PHE A 26 18.44 -17.05 -1.42
C PHE A 26 18.54 -18.36 -2.21
N ARG A 27 18.79 -19.49 -1.53
CA ARG A 27 18.78 -20.83 -2.15
C ARG A 27 17.40 -21.28 -2.59
N MET A 28 16.35 -20.87 -1.86
CA MET A 28 14.96 -21.14 -2.20
C MET A 28 14.39 -20.16 -3.24
N GLY A 29 15.15 -19.13 -3.62
CA GLY A 29 14.67 -18.07 -4.51
C GLY A 29 14.80 -18.35 -5.99
N HIS A 30 14.11 -17.54 -6.78
CA HIS A 30 14.27 -17.54 -8.23
C HIS A 30 15.69 -17.11 -8.57
N SER A 31 16.45 -17.99 -9.24
CA SER A 31 17.85 -17.77 -9.60
C SER A 31 18.05 -16.48 -10.38
N ASP A 32 17.16 -16.22 -11.35
CA ASP A 32 17.27 -15.07 -12.24
C ASP A 32 17.03 -13.75 -11.50
N GLN A 33 16.01 -13.71 -10.63
CA GLN A 33 15.72 -12.54 -9.82
C GLN A 33 16.87 -12.26 -8.84
N THR A 34 17.37 -13.32 -8.18
CA THR A 34 18.49 -13.24 -7.25
C THR A 34 19.76 -12.72 -7.93
N ALA A 35 20.05 -13.19 -9.16
CA ALA A 35 21.20 -12.72 -9.93
C ALA A 35 21.05 -11.24 -10.34
N ARG A 36 19.84 -10.82 -10.79
CA ARG A 36 19.55 -9.42 -11.10
C ARG A 36 19.74 -8.52 -9.88
N ASP A 37 19.25 -8.93 -8.72
CA ASP A 37 19.40 -8.15 -7.48
C ASP A 37 20.84 -8.15 -6.95
N GLY A 38 21.59 -9.24 -7.17
CA GLY A 38 23.04 -9.28 -6.95
C GLY A 38 23.79 -8.26 -7.82
N LEU A 39 23.40 -8.10 -9.09
CA LEU A 39 23.99 -7.09 -9.97
C LEU A 39 23.59 -5.66 -9.58
N ARG A 40 22.31 -5.44 -9.24
CA ARG A 40 21.80 -4.14 -8.76
C ARG A 40 22.48 -3.69 -7.47
N SER A 41 22.62 -4.60 -6.51
CA SER A 41 23.35 -4.32 -5.25
C SER A 41 24.83 -4.04 -5.50
N TYR A 42 25.45 -4.68 -6.50
CA TYR A 42 26.81 -4.37 -6.91
C TYR A 42 26.92 -2.94 -7.46
N HIS A 43 26.01 -2.54 -8.36
CA HIS A 43 25.95 -1.16 -8.86
C HIS A 43 25.67 -0.16 -7.73
N LEU A 44 24.83 -0.52 -6.76
CA LEU A 44 24.59 0.29 -5.58
C LEU A 44 25.86 0.49 -4.75
N LEU A 45 26.64 -0.57 -4.49
CA LEU A 45 27.93 -0.45 -3.80
C LEU A 45 28.90 0.45 -4.57
N ARG A 46 28.97 0.32 -5.90
CA ARG A 46 29.77 1.20 -6.76
C ARG A 46 29.30 2.66 -6.69
N SER A 47 28.00 2.90 -6.51
CA SER A 47 27.46 4.25 -6.36
C SER A 47 27.95 4.98 -5.09
N MET A 48 28.47 4.23 -4.10
CA MET A 48 28.98 4.77 -2.83
C MET A 48 30.41 5.31 -2.95
N GLN A 49 31.11 5.06 -4.06
CA GLN A 49 32.45 5.58 -4.32
C GLN A 49 32.36 7.01 -4.89
N ALA A 50 33.39 7.83 -4.69
CA ALA A 50 33.46 9.14 -5.34
C ALA A 50 33.49 8.97 -6.87
N ASP A 51 32.92 9.93 -7.59
CA ASP A 51 32.87 9.97 -9.06
C ASP A 51 32.25 8.75 -9.75
N SER A 52 31.36 8.01 -9.07
CA SER A 52 30.66 6.84 -9.63
C SER A 52 29.85 7.13 -10.90
N GLY A 53 29.55 8.41 -11.18
CA GLY A 53 28.69 8.84 -12.29
C GLY A 53 27.21 8.47 -12.12
N ILE A 54 26.86 7.88 -10.97
CA ILE A 54 25.49 7.54 -10.59
C ILE A 54 24.94 8.72 -9.77
N PRO A 55 23.84 9.36 -10.19
CA PRO A 55 23.24 10.47 -9.46
C PRO A 55 22.90 10.13 -8.02
N ALA A 56 22.90 11.12 -7.13
CA ALA A 56 22.44 10.93 -5.75
C ALA A 56 20.94 10.53 -5.71
N PRO A 57 20.53 9.66 -4.76
CA PRO A 57 19.14 9.28 -4.61
C PRO A 57 18.27 10.50 -4.31
N GLN A 58 17.12 10.61 -4.98
CA GLN A 58 16.16 11.69 -4.75
C GLN A 58 15.22 11.32 -3.60
N PRO A 59 14.86 12.26 -2.70
CA PRO A 59 13.83 12.01 -1.70
C PRO A 59 12.46 11.86 -2.38
N ILE A 60 11.68 10.89 -1.92
CA ILE A 60 10.23 10.89 -2.19
C ILE A 60 9.62 11.93 -1.28
N GLU A 61 8.90 12.88 -1.85
CA GLU A 61 8.24 13.96 -1.10
C GLU A 61 6.89 13.50 -0.54
N SER A 62 6.11 12.80 -1.35
CA SER A 62 4.80 12.23 -1.00
C SER A 62 4.33 11.24 -2.08
N VAL A 63 3.20 10.58 -1.83
CA VAL A 63 2.43 9.88 -2.86
C VAL A 63 1.60 10.91 -3.62
N ALA A 64 1.77 11.00 -4.94
CA ALA A 64 1.04 11.91 -5.81
C ALA A 64 -0.35 11.38 -6.16
N PHE A 65 -0.46 10.07 -6.42
CA PHE A 65 -1.72 9.37 -6.66
C PHE A 65 -1.55 7.86 -6.52
N LEU A 66 -2.67 7.15 -6.45
CA LEU A 66 -2.73 5.70 -6.64
C LEU A 66 -3.64 5.36 -7.81
N GLU A 67 -3.18 4.49 -8.71
CA GLU A 67 -4.02 3.94 -9.78
C GLU A 67 -4.52 2.56 -9.35
N ILE A 68 -5.84 2.38 -9.46
CA ILE A 68 -6.55 1.21 -8.99
C ILE A 68 -7.24 0.61 -10.21
N ALA A 69 -6.84 -0.60 -10.61
CA ALA A 69 -7.66 -1.41 -11.51
C ALA A 69 -8.87 -1.91 -10.74
N VAL A 70 -10.08 -1.69 -11.26
CA VAL A 70 -11.33 -1.97 -10.55
C VAL A 70 -12.18 -2.92 -11.39
N GLU A 71 -12.54 -4.05 -10.79
CA GLU A 71 -13.51 -4.97 -11.37
C GLU A 71 -14.91 -4.32 -11.41
N PRO A 72 -15.74 -4.60 -12.43
CA PRO A 72 -17.03 -3.94 -12.61
C PRO A 72 -17.94 -3.99 -11.36
N ASN A 73 -17.92 -5.11 -10.64
CA ASN A 73 -18.73 -5.32 -9.44
C ASN A 73 -18.26 -4.50 -8.22
N ASP A 74 -16.98 -4.12 -8.19
CA ASP A 74 -16.39 -3.38 -7.06
C ASP A 74 -16.48 -1.86 -7.26
N LEU A 75 -16.73 -1.39 -8.48
CA LEU A 75 -16.74 0.03 -8.82
C LEU A 75 -17.79 0.83 -8.03
N ALA A 76 -19.04 0.37 -8.00
CA ALA A 76 -20.09 1.10 -7.30
C ALA A 76 -19.86 1.15 -5.77
N PRO A 77 -19.56 0.03 -5.09
CA PRO A 77 -19.20 0.05 -3.67
C PRO A 77 -18.00 0.94 -3.37
N LEU A 78 -16.97 0.93 -4.23
CA LEU A 78 -15.79 1.77 -4.05
C LEU A 78 -16.16 3.26 -4.18
N ARG A 79 -16.96 3.65 -5.18
CA ARG A 79 -17.44 5.04 -5.32
C ARG A 79 -18.25 5.51 -4.11
N GLU A 80 -19.11 4.65 -3.57
CA GLU A 80 -19.89 4.94 -2.37
C GLU A 80 -19.00 5.16 -1.15
N LEU A 81 -17.99 4.31 -0.96
CA LEU A 81 -16.98 4.46 0.08
C LEU A 81 -16.18 5.77 -0.08
N LEU A 82 -15.67 6.06 -1.28
CA LEU A 82 -14.91 7.29 -1.53
C LEU A 82 -15.76 8.55 -1.29
N SER A 83 -17.04 8.52 -1.70
CA SER A 83 -17.98 9.60 -1.44
C SER A 83 -18.25 9.78 0.06
N ALA A 84 -18.42 8.68 0.82
CA ALA A 84 -18.61 8.71 2.27
C ALA A 84 -17.37 9.24 3.01
N LEU A 85 -16.19 9.03 2.45
CA LEU A 85 -14.93 9.60 2.93
C LEU A 85 -14.77 11.10 2.57
N GLY A 86 -15.72 11.68 1.84
CA GLY A 86 -15.70 13.09 1.44
C GLY A 86 -14.91 13.38 0.16
N MET A 87 -14.55 12.34 -0.61
CA MET A 87 -13.91 12.50 -1.92
C MET A 87 -14.95 12.79 -3.01
N ALA A 88 -14.54 13.52 -4.04
CA ALA A 88 -15.35 13.80 -5.21
C ALA A 88 -14.69 13.27 -6.49
N CYS A 89 -15.51 12.80 -7.43
CA CYS A 89 -15.08 12.51 -8.80
C CYS A 89 -14.85 13.83 -9.54
N LEU A 90 -13.59 14.20 -9.76
CA LEU A 90 -13.20 15.48 -10.34
C LEU A 90 -13.06 15.44 -11.86
N GLY A 91 -13.02 14.26 -12.45
CA GLY A 91 -12.90 14.14 -13.90
C GLY A 91 -12.86 12.70 -14.37
N ARG A 92 -13.21 12.52 -15.64
CA ARG A 92 -13.08 11.26 -16.36
C ARG A 92 -11.97 11.39 -17.38
N HIS A 93 -11.26 10.29 -17.61
CA HIS A 93 -10.21 10.26 -18.60
C HIS A 93 -10.78 10.49 -20.01
N HIS A 94 -10.06 11.19 -20.89
CA HIS A 94 -10.60 11.57 -22.20
C HIS A 94 -10.76 10.40 -23.20
N THR A 95 -10.09 9.27 -22.97
CA THR A 95 -9.99 8.13 -23.91
C THR A 95 -10.13 6.76 -23.24
N LEU A 96 -9.92 6.69 -21.92
CA LEU A 96 -9.90 5.44 -21.16
C LEU A 96 -11.11 5.46 -20.23
N ASN A 97 -11.57 4.28 -19.83
CA ASN A 97 -12.56 4.11 -18.79
C ASN A 97 -11.89 4.27 -17.42
N ALA A 98 -11.49 5.50 -17.11
CA ALA A 98 -10.88 5.85 -15.84
C ALA A 98 -11.46 7.15 -15.27
N GLU A 99 -11.51 7.24 -13.95
CA GLU A 99 -12.01 8.40 -13.21
C GLU A 99 -11.08 8.81 -12.07
N ARG A 100 -10.92 10.11 -11.90
CA ARG A 100 -10.11 10.69 -10.83
C ARG A 100 -10.99 11.10 -9.67
N TRP A 101 -10.71 10.54 -8.49
CA TRP A 101 -11.30 10.90 -7.22
C TRP A 101 -10.29 11.62 -6.34
N ALA A 102 -10.69 12.72 -5.70
CA ALA A 102 -9.79 13.45 -4.82
C ALA A 102 -10.49 14.14 -3.63
N ALA A 103 -9.72 14.32 -2.55
CA ALA A 103 -9.99 15.21 -1.41
C ALA A 103 -8.64 15.56 -0.76
N GLY A 104 -8.44 16.82 -0.38
CA GLY A 104 -7.13 17.29 0.07
C GLY A 104 -6.03 16.99 -0.97
N ASP A 105 -4.93 16.39 -0.53
CA ASP A 105 -3.83 15.90 -1.36
C ASP A 105 -4.02 14.42 -1.80
N VAL A 106 -5.11 13.75 -1.39
CA VAL A 106 -5.41 12.37 -1.81
C VAL A 106 -5.92 12.36 -3.24
N ASN A 107 -5.27 11.59 -4.11
CA ASN A 107 -5.71 11.37 -5.49
C ASN A 107 -5.75 9.88 -5.79
N LEU A 108 -6.92 9.37 -6.19
CA LEU A 108 -7.14 8.00 -6.60
C LEU A 108 -7.66 7.97 -8.04
N VAL A 109 -7.03 7.18 -8.90
CA VAL A 109 -7.48 6.94 -10.27
C VAL A 109 -8.12 5.57 -10.31
N LEU A 110 -9.44 5.50 -10.48
CA LEU A 110 -10.16 4.24 -10.66
C LEU A 110 -10.22 3.91 -12.14
N ASN A 111 -9.62 2.81 -12.55
CA ASN A 111 -9.48 2.40 -13.93
C ASN A 111 -10.18 1.06 -14.15
N THR A 112 -11.16 1.03 -15.07
CA THR A 112 -11.97 -0.16 -15.39
C THR A 112 -11.68 -0.71 -16.78
N GLU A 113 -10.54 -0.32 -17.38
CA GLU A 113 -10.09 -0.91 -18.64
C GLU A 113 -9.73 -2.39 -18.46
N SER A 114 -10.34 -3.26 -19.26
CA SER A 114 -10.05 -4.70 -19.24
C SER A 114 -8.62 -5.02 -19.70
N SER A 115 -7.96 -4.09 -20.40
CA SER A 115 -6.54 -4.20 -20.77
C SER A 115 -5.58 -3.89 -19.62
N PHE A 116 -6.07 -3.29 -18.52
CA PHE A 116 -5.26 -2.95 -17.34
C PHE A 116 -5.19 -4.09 -16.32
N THR A 117 -6.23 -4.92 -16.21
CA THR A 117 -6.23 -6.10 -15.31
C THR A 117 -5.16 -7.12 -15.72
N GLY A 118 -4.86 -7.22 -17.03
CA GLY A 118 -3.76 -8.05 -17.56
C GLY A 118 -2.33 -7.52 -17.35
N ARG A 119 -2.13 -6.34 -16.76
CA ARG A 119 -0.79 -5.75 -16.58
C ARG A 119 0.00 -6.37 -15.44
N VAL A 120 -0.71 -6.94 -14.47
CA VAL A 120 -0.08 -7.69 -13.40
C VAL A 120 -0.45 -9.17 -13.57
N PRO A 121 0.51 -10.03 -13.96
CA PRO A 121 0.22 -11.43 -14.25
C PRO A 121 -0.52 -12.12 -13.10
N GLY A 122 -1.63 -12.79 -13.43
CA GLY A 122 -2.40 -13.59 -12.47
C GLY A 122 -3.40 -12.84 -11.60
N ARG A 123 -3.67 -11.55 -11.87
CA ARG A 123 -4.60 -10.73 -11.09
C ARG A 123 -5.93 -10.46 -11.82
N ASP A 124 -6.96 -11.24 -11.49
CA ASP A 124 -8.37 -10.98 -11.87
C ASP A 124 -9.13 -10.42 -10.65
N ALA A 125 -8.67 -9.26 -10.13
CA ALA A 125 -9.27 -8.62 -8.95
C ALA A 125 -8.99 -7.12 -8.89
N THR A 126 -9.84 -6.39 -8.16
CA THR A 126 -9.62 -4.97 -7.84
C THR A 126 -8.32 -4.77 -7.05
N ALA A 127 -7.45 -3.89 -7.55
CA ALA A 127 -6.03 -3.90 -7.24
C ALA A 127 -5.40 -2.52 -7.40
N VAL A 128 -4.51 -2.12 -6.48
CA VAL A 128 -3.59 -1.01 -6.76
C VAL A 128 -2.55 -1.50 -7.77
N THR A 129 -2.54 -0.89 -8.94
CA THR A 129 -1.67 -1.27 -10.07
C THR A 129 -0.53 -0.29 -10.28
N ALA A 130 -0.67 0.95 -9.81
CA ALA A 130 0.43 1.90 -9.83
C ALA A 130 0.42 2.89 -8.66
N ILE A 131 1.61 3.38 -8.34
CA ILE A 131 1.87 4.39 -7.32
C ILE A 131 2.60 5.56 -7.99
N GLY A 132 2.01 6.75 -7.91
CA GLY A 132 2.69 7.99 -8.30
C GLY A 132 3.57 8.49 -7.17
N LEU A 133 4.88 8.52 -7.36
CA LEU A 133 5.88 9.00 -6.40
C LEU A 133 6.32 10.41 -6.78
N ARG A 134 6.03 11.38 -5.92
CA ARG A 134 6.47 12.76 -6.13
C ARG A 134 7.92 12.92 -5.68
N VAL A 135 8.77 13.46 -6.54
CA VAL A 135 10.18 13.74 -6.26
C VAL A 135 10.55 15.14 -6.76
N GLY A 136 11.62 15.71 -6.22
CA GLY A 136 12.11 17.03 -6.65
C GLY A 136 12.67 17.04 -8.08
N ASN A 137 13.20 15.92 -8.58
CA ASN A 137 13.73 15.80 -9.94
C ASN A 137 13.54 14.37 -10.49
N ALA A 138 12.52 14.18 -11.33
CA ALA A 138 12.21 12.88 -11.90
C ALA A 138 13.32 12.36 -12.83
N TYR A 139 13.97 13.25 -13.58
CA TYR A 139 15.06 12.89 -14.51
C TYR A 139 16.26 12.26 -13.79
N GLU A 140 16.72 12.86 -12.69
CA GLU A 140 17.84 12.31 -11.92
C GLU A 140 17.48 10.99 -11.23
N ALA A 141 16.23 10.83 -10.78
CA ALA A 141 15.75 9.57 -10.22
C ALA A 141 15.73 8.44 -11.27
N PHE A 142 15.23 8.70 -12.48
CA PHE A 142 15.27 7.72 -13.57
C PHE A 142 16.69 7.41 -14.02
N LYS A 143 17.54 8.42 -14.18
CA LYS A 143 18.95 8.25 -14.54
C LYS A 143 19.69 7.40 -13.50
N ARG A 144 19.39 7.57 -12.21
CA ARG A 144 19.92 6.69 -11.15
C ARG A 144 19.39 5.27 -11.30
N ALA A 145 18.09 5.08 -11.50
CA ALA A 145 17.48 3.76 -11.67
C ALA A 145 18.09 2.98 -12.85
N ASP A 146 18.24 3.62 -14.01
CA ASP A 146 18.90 3.07 -15.20
C ASP A 146 20.34 2.62 -14.90
N LYS A 147 21.15 3.50 -14.29
CA LYS A 147 22.54 3.18 -13.92
C LYS A 147 22.68 2.06 -12.91
N LEU A 148 21.64 1.79 -12.11
CA LEU A 148 21.60 0.68 -11.16
C LEU A 148 21.07 -0.62 -11.78
N GLY A 149 20.62 -0.61 -13.04
CA GLY A 149 20.10 -1.78 -13.74
C GLY A 149 18.61 -2.05 -13.47
N TYR A 150 17.83 -1.01 -13.19
CA TYR A 150 16.37 -1.08 -13.19
C TYR A 150 15.82 -0.75 -14.57
N GLU A 151 14.83 -1.54 -14.99
CA GLU A 151 14.13 -1.32 -16.24
C GLU A 151 13.20 -0.11 -16.10
N ILE A 152 13.36 0.85 -17.00
CA ILE A 152 12.45 1.97 -17.15
C ILE A 152 11.37 1.52 -18.13
N VAL A 153 10.14 1.68 -17.69
CA VAL A 153 8.95 1.38 -18.48
C VAL A 153 8.50 2.66 -19.15
N GLU A 154 8.49 2.67 -20.47
CA GLU A 154 8.12 3.87 -21.23
C GLU A 154 6.59 3.97 -21.45
N PRO A 155 6.05 5.18 -21.59
CA PRO A 155 4.62 5.43 -21.75
C PRO A 155 3.90 4.54 -22.78
N GLU A 156 4.56 4.28 -23.91
CA GLU A 156 4.03 3.52 -25.04
C GLU A 156 3.89 2.02 -24.72
N GLU A 157 4.74 1.49 -23.85
CA GLU A 157 4.80 0.07 -23.51
C GLU A 157 3.68 -0.35 -22.57
N VAL A 158 3.22 0.60 -21.75
CA VAL A 158 2.21 0.36 -20.73
C VAL A 158 0.95 1.14 -21.01
N GLY A 159 0.65 1.58 -22.24
CA GLY A 159 -0.60 2.28 -22.56
C GLY A 159 -1.10 3.20 -21.44
N ALA A 160 -0.18 3.95 -20.82
CA ALA A 160 -0.42 4.54 -19.52
C ALA A 160 -1.44 5.67 -19.69
N SER A 161 -2.41 5.73 -18.79
CA SER A 161 -3.38 6.82 -18.69
C SER A 161 -2.70 8.19 -18.50
N HIS A 162 -1.42 8.22 -18.16
CA HIS A 162 -0.72 9.46 -17.77
C HIS A 162 0.41 9.89 -18.71
N ARG A 163 0.73 9.10 -19.75
CA ARG A 163 1.94 9.24 -20.58
C ARG A 163 3.21 9.53 -19.76
N MET A 164 3.36 8.82 -18.65
CA MET A 164 4.49 8.95 -17.71
C MET A 164 5.36 7.70 -17.81
N SER A 165 6.68 7.88 -17.74
CA SER A 165 7.60 6.77 -17.54
C SER A 165 7.45 6.23 -16.11
N ALA A 166 7.76 4.96 -15.91
CA ALA A 166 7.63 4.28 -14.62
C ALA A 166 8.77 3.31 -14.37
N LEU A 167 8.85 2.81 -13.14
CA LEU A 167 9.63 1.62 -12.80
C LEU A 167 8.69 0.45 -12.56
N ARG A 168 9.06 -0.73 -13.02
CA ARG A 168 8.34 -1.96 -12.66
C ARG A 168 8.77 -2.43 -11.27
N ASN A 169 7.81 -2.60 -10.38
CA ASN A 169 8.03 -3.21 -9.07
C ASN A 169 8.00 -4.73 -9.20
N VAL A 170 8.57 -5.43 -8.22
CA VAL A 170 8.65 -6.90 -8.22
C VAL A 170 7.28 -7.58 -8.11
N ASP A 171 6.30 -6.91 -7.52
CA ASP A 171 4.92 -7.39 -7.48
C ASP A 171 4.17 -7.15 -8.80
N GLY A 172 4.83 -6.55 -9.80
CA GLY A 172 4.27 -6.24 -11.11
C GLY A 172 3.58 -4.88 -11.21
N SER A 173 3.36 -4.19 -10.08
CA SER A 173 2.85 -2.82 -10.07
C SER A 173 3.86 -1.83 -10.67
N LEU A 174 3.40 -0.63 -11.03
CA LEU A 174 4.25 0.44 -11.56
C LEU A 174 4.48 1.53 -10.51
N SER A 175 5.71 2.03 -10.43
CA SER A 175 6.06 3.25 -9.70
C SER A 175 6.30 4.38 -10.70
N TYR A 176 5.31 5.26 -10.91
CA TYR A 176 5.49 6.46 -11.73
C TYR A 176 6.32 7.47 -10.94
N ILE A 177 7.40 7.99 -11.51
CA ILE A 177 8.25 9.01 -10.86
C ILE A 177 7.94 10.35 -11.49
N ILE A 178 7.51 11.31 -10.67
CA ILE A 178 6.88 12.53 -11.15
C ILE A 178 7.41 13.74 -10.38
N ASP A 179 7.71 14.82 -11.10
CA ASP A 179 7.97 16.13 -10.51
C ASP A 179 6.78 17.10 -10.70
N ASP A 180 6.78 18.23 -10.00
CA ASP A 180 5.67 19.20 -10.01
C ASP A 180 5.33 19.73 -11.42
N SER A 181 6.33 19.81 -12.31
CA SER A 181 6.15 20.29 -13.67
C SER A 181 5.35 19.31 -14.52
N GLN A 182 5.49 18.01 -14.25
CA GLN A 182 4.76 16.93 -14.91
C GLN A 182 3.37 16.73 -14.30
N LEU A 183 3.26 16.76 -12.96
CA LEU A 183 2.01 16.46 -12.25
C LEU A 183 0.86 17.40 -12.63
N SER A 184 1.13 18.71 -12.65
CA SER A 184 0.14 19.73 -13.03
C SER A 184 -0.40 19.51 -14.45
N ARG A 185 0.49 19.21 -15.40
CA ARG A 185 0.14 18.99 -16.80
C ARG A 185 -0.67 17.70 -17.00
N THR A 186 -0.39 16.65 -16.24
CA THR A 186 -1.06 15.36 -16.41
C THR A 186 -2.53 15.45 -16.02
N TRP A 187 -2.86 16.09 -14.89
CA TRP A 187 -4.26 16.20 -14.49
C TRP A 187 -5.09 16.97 -15.51
N ASP A 188 -4.59 18.12 -15.97
CA ASP A 188 -5.29 18.95 -16.95
C ASP A 188 -5.43 18.28 -18.32
N ARG A 189 -4.44 17.50 -18.73
CA ARG A 189 -4.42 16.83 -20.05
C ARG A 189 -5.30 15.59 -20.10
N GLU A 190 -5.18 14.73 -19.09
CA GLU A 190 -5.74 13.38 -19.12
C GLU A 190 -7.17 13.34 -18.57
N PHE A 191 -7.48 14.18 -17.58
CA PHE A 191 -8.81 14.26 -16.95
C PHE A 191 -9.39 15.67 -17.17
N PRO A 192 -9.91 15.98 -18.37
CA PRO A 192 -10.52 17.27 -18.63
C PRO A 192 -11.65 17.53 -17.61
N VAL A 193 -11.43 18.53 -16.76
CA VAL A 193 -12.28 18.85 -15.62
C VAL A 193 -13.41 19.79 -16.05
N GLU A 194 -14.64 19.55 -15.59
CA GLU A 194 -15.49 20.69 -15.21
C GLU A 194 -14.90 21.22 -13.92
N ARG A 195 -14.28 22.42 -13.91
CA ARG A 195 -13.49 23.03 -12.80
C ARG A 195 -14.15 22.99 -11.41
N GLN A 196 -14.34 21.81 -10.85
CA GLN A 196 -14.83 21.60 -9.50
C GLN A 196 -13.62 21.69 -8.58
N PRO A 197 -13.65 22.54 -7.55
CA PRO A 197 -12.57 22.61 -6.60
C PRO A 197 -12.41 21.26 -5.89
N VAL A 198 -11.17 20.87 -5.63
CA VAL A 198 -10.87 19.69 -4.81
C VAL A 198 -11.49 19.91 -3.41
N PRO A 199 -12.35 19.00 -2.92
CA PRO A 199 -12.93 19.13 -1.59
C PRO A 199 -11.87 19.28 -0.50
N GLN A 200 -12.02 20.30 0.34
CA GLN A 200 -11.17 20.56 1.52
C GLN A 200 -11.88 20.07 2.78
N GLY A 201 -12.08 18.74 2.87
CA GLY A 201 -12.71 18.07 4.00
C GLY A 201 -11.70 17.65 5.09
N SER A 202 -12.06 16.65 5.90
CA SER A 202 -11.18 16.15 6.96
C SER A 202 -9.99 15.34 6.46
N LEU A 203 -10.10 14.73 5.27
CA LEU A 203 -9.00 13.99 4.62
C LEU A 203 -7.87 14.93 4.17
N VAL A 204 -6.63 14.53 4.45
CA VAL A 204 -5.43 15.33 4.21
C VAL A 204 -4.62 14.76 3.07
N ASP A 205 -4.00 13.59 3.27
CA ASP A 205 -3.10 12.94 2.31
C ASP A 205 -3.05 11.41 2.54
N ILE A 206 -2.20 10.73 1.77
CA ILE A 206 -1.91 9.29 1.94
C ILE A 206 -0.81 9.17 3.00
N ASP A 207 -1.15 8.62 4.18
CA ASP A 207 -0.21 8.49 5.30
C ASP A 207 0.84 7.42 5.05
N HIS A 208 0.38 6.25 4.61
CA HIS A 208 1.25 5.11 4.29
C HIS A 208 0.56 4.11 3.35
N ILE A 209 1.40 3.33 2.67
CA ILE A 209 0.97 2.19 1.85
C ILE A 209 1.54 0.94 2.49
N SER A 210 0.71 -0.08 2.69
CA SER A 210 1.16 -1.37 3.20
C SER A 210 1.09 -2.42 2.10
N VAL A 211 2.19 -3.12 1.88
CA VAL A 211 2.32 -4.17 0.86
C VAL A 211 2.48 -5.51 1.55
N ALA A 212 1.73 -6.52 1.09
CA ALA A 212 1.91 -7.90 1.47
C ALA A 212 2.74 -8.60 0.39
N LEU A 213 3.85 -9.21 0.80
CA LEU A 213 4.89 -9.70 -0.09
C LEU A 213 5.18 -11.17 0.16
N SER A 214 5.56 -11.88 -0.89
CA SER A 214 6.36 -13.09 -0.75
C SER A 214 7.69 -12.75 -0.07
N TYR A 215 8.30 -13.72 0.60
CA TYR A 215 9.58 -13.48 1.28
C TYR A 215 10.70 -13.08 0.30
N HIS A 216 10.63 -13.54 -0.95
CA HIS A 216 11.56 -13.14 -2.02
C HIS A 216 11.34 -11.70 -2.47
N ASP A 217 10.08 -11.33 -2.75
CA ASP A 217 9.73 -9.99 -3.21
C ASP A 217 10.03 -8.93 -2.15
N TYR A 218 9.94 -9.29 -0.87
CA TYR A 218 10.31 -8.43 0.25
C TYR A 218 11.72 -7.85 0.12
N LEU A 219 12.73 -8.70 -0.10
CA LEU A 219 14.12 -8.26 -0.19
C LEU A 219 14.38 -7.46 -1.47
N SER A 220 13.77 -7.87 -2.58
CA SER A 220 13.95 -7.22 -3.87
C SER A 220 13.29 -5.83 -3.93
N LEU A 221 12.07 -5.68 -3.39
CA LEU A 221 11.38 -4.39 -3.30
C LEU A 221 12.10 -3.43 -2.33
N MET A 222 12.58 -3.97 -1.20
CA MET A 222 13.40 -3.24 -0.24
C MET A 222 14.67 -2.70 -0.92
N LEU A 223 15.38 -3.52 -1.68
CA LEU A 223 16.56 -3.10 -2.44
C LEU A 223 16.20 -2.01 -3.45
N GLN A 224 15.13 -2.19 -4.24
CA GLN A 224 14.68 -1.23 -5.24
C GLN A 224 14.43 0.16 -4.65
N TYR A 225 13.58 0.26 -3.64
CA TYR A 225 13.23 1.56 -3.08
C TYR A 225 14.43 2.24 -2.41
N ARG A 226 15.26 1.50 -1.66
CA ARG A 226 16.44 2.05 -0.99
C ARG A 226 17.57 2.42 -1.94
N ALA A 227 17.70 1.71 -3.05
CA ALA A 227 18.76 1.98 -4.02
C ALA A 227 18.45 3.25 -4.81
N ILE A 228 17.18 3.46 -5.17
CA ILE A 228 16.74 4.54 -6.06
C ILE A 228 16.42 5.82 -5.29
N PHE A 229 15.78 5.71 -4.13
CA PHE A 229 15.27 6.86 -3.38
C PHE A 229 15.98 7.08 -2.05
N GLN A 230 15.98 8.32 -1.58
CA GLN A 230 16.52 8.69 -0.28
C GLN A 230 15.49 8.35 0.80
N LEU A 231 15.62 7.15 1.37
CA LEU A 231 14.71 6.62 2.37
C LEU A 231 15.46 6.09 3.60
N GLU A 232 14.85 6.30 4.76
CA GLU A 232 15.24 5.67 6.00
C GLU A 232 14.53 4.33 6.15
N VAL A 233 15.24 3.37 6.74
CA VAL A 233 14.71 2.04 7.05
C VAL A 233 14.50 1.94 8.53
N THR A 234 13.28 1.69 8.96
CA THR A 234 13.00 1.46 10.38
C THR A 234 13.48 0.07 10.82
N PRO A 235 13.71 -0.15 12.12
CA PRO A 235 13.90 -1.50 12.65
C PRO A 235 12.73 -2.40 12.26
N SER A 236 13.03 -3.63 11.83
CA SER A 236 11.98 -4.62 11.58
C SER A 236 11.30 -5.03 12.89
N PHE A 237 10.01 -5.30 12.84
CA PHE A 237 9.23 -5.81 13.97
C PHE A 237 8.29 -6.93 13.53
N ASP A 238 7.93 -7.79 14.47
CA ASP A 238 7.03 -8.90 14.22
C ASP A 238 5.59 -8.53 14.59
N VAL A 239 4.69 -8.63 13.62
CA VAL A 239 3.26 -8.59 13.84
C VAL A 239 2.80 -10.01 14.17
N THR A 240 2.21 -10.16 15.35
CA THR A 240 1.61 -11.44 15.75
C THR A 240 0.34 -11.69 14.92
N ASP A 241 0.23 -12.87 14.34
CA ASP A 241 -0.97 -13.41 13.70
C ASP A 241 -1.33 -14.72 14.42
N PRO A 242 -2.62 -15.07 14.60
CA PRO A 242 -3.02 -16.36 15.16
C PRO A 242 -2.39 -17.59 14.49
N ARG A 243 -1.89 -17.45 13.26
CA ARG A 243 -1.30 -18.50 12.42
C ARG A 243 0.22 -18.36 12.21
N GLY A 244 0.88 -17.42 12.89
CA GLY A 244 2.33 -17.24 12.80
C GLY A 244 2.79 -15.80 13.01
N LEU A 245 4.03 -15.49 12.62
CA LEU A 245 4.57 -14.14 12.67
C LEU A 245 4.63 -13.55 11.26
N ILE A 246 4.26 -12.28 11.14
CA ILE A 246 4.44 -11.48 9.93
C ILE A 246 5.57 -10.49 10.23
N GLN A 247 6.67 -10.61 9.50
CA GLN A 247 7.76 -9.66 9.56
C GLN A 247 7.33 -8.37 8.85
N SER A 248 7.42 -7.24 9.54
CA SER A 248 7.10 -5.92 9.00
C SER A 248 8.30 -5.00 9.10
N GLN A 249 8.56 -4.23 8.04
CA GLN A 249 9.60 -3.20 8.02
C GLN A 249 9.17 -2.02 7.17
N VAL A 250 9.48 -0.81 7.63
CA VAL A 250 8.97 0.42 7.01
C VAL A 250 10.11 1.17 6.33
N LEU A 251 9.86 1.59 5.11
CA LEU A 251 10.64 2.60 4.42
C LEU A 251 9.95 3.94 4.55
N GLN A 252 10.66 4.96 5.00
CA GLN A 252 10.09 6.29 5.17
C GLN A 252 11.02 7.40 4.70
N ASN A 253 10.45 8.54 4.31
CA ASN A 253 11.24 9.73 4.05
C ASN A 253 11.50 10.52 5.36
N GLY A 254 12.46 11.45 5.35
CA GLY A 254 12.89 12.16 6.55
C GLY A 254 11.86 13.13 7.15
N ASN A 255 10.79 13.48 6.43
CA ASN A 255 9.72 14.33 6.93
C ASN A 255 8.45 13.55 7.33
N GLY A 256 8.43 12.23 7.17
CA GLY A 256 7.29 11.39 7.50
C GLY A 256 6.05 11.58 6.62
N ARG A 257 6.18 12.16 5.41
CA ARG A 257 5.08 12.27 4.42
C ARG A 257 5.01 11.11 3.44
N PHE A 258 6.00 10.22 3.46
CA PHE A 258 5.96 8.98 2.71
C PHE A 258 6.37 7.83 3.62
N ARG A 259 5.54 6.78 3.65
CA ARG A 259 5.81 5.52 4.34
C ARG A 259 5.34 4.35 3.49
N LEU A 260 6.20 3.36 3.31
CA LEU A 260 5.91 2.10 2.64
C LEU A 260 6.21 0.96 3.62
N ALA A 261 5.16 0.32 4.14
CA ALA A 261 5.26 -0.82 5.04
C ALA A 261 5.34 -2.12 4.23
N LEU A 262 6.46 -2.81 4.34
CA LEU A 262 6.72 -4.09 3.67
C LEU A 262 6.44 -5.22 4.66
N ASN A 263 5.50 -6.10 4.32
CA ASN A 263 5.08 -7.20 5.18
C ASN A 263 5.31 -8.52 4.47
N ALA A 264 6.00 -9.45 5.12
CA ALA A 264 6.24 -10.78 4.60
C ALA A 264 6.12 -11.82 5.72
N SER A 265 5.76 -13.04 5.36
CA SER A 265 5.66 -14.13 6.33
C SER A 265 6.15 -15.44 5.73
N ALA A 266 6.99 -16.14 6.50
CA ALA A 266 7.38 -17.52 6.19
C ALA A 266 6.26 -18.52 6.50
N SER A 267 5.29 -18.14 7.34
CA SER A 267 4.18 -19.02 7.73
C SER A 267 3.06 -18.95 6.68
N PRO A 268 2.68 -20.08 6.05
CA PRO A 268 1.71 -20.08 4.96
C PRO A 268 0.37 -19.50 5.40
N ASP A 269 -0.13 -19.80 6.59
CA ASP A 269 -1.51 -19.47 6.94
C ASP A 269 -1.73 -18.07 7.54
N THR A 270 -0.68 -17.26 7.65
CA THR A 270 -0.79 -15.86 8.11
C THR A 270 -1.56 -14.98 7.13
N ALA A 271 -2.20 -13.92 7.62
CA ALA A 271 -2.99 -13.00 6.81
C ALA A 271 -2.22 -12.46 5.59
N SER A 272 -0.95 -12.08 5.76
CA SER A 272 -0.10 -11.61 4.66
C SER A 272 0.07 -12.65 3.55
N ASN A 273 0.33 -13.92 3.91
CA ASN A 273 0.58 -14.96 2.91
C ASN A 273 -0.74 -15.52 2.32
N ARG A 274 -1.82 -15.52 3.09
CA ARG A 274 -3.17 -15.78 2.55
C ARG A 274 -3.56 -14.71 1.53
N PHE A 275 -3.32 -13.43 1.82
CA PHE A 275 -3.51 -12.36 0.83
C PHE A 275 -2.69 -12.65 -0.43
N VAL A 276 -1.38 -12.89 -0.30
CA VAL A 276 -0.51 -13.21 -1.45
C VAL A 276 -1.06 -14.37 -2.28
N ARG A 277 -1.55 -15.45 -1.64
CA ARG A 277 -2.14 -16.59 -2.36
C ARG A 277 -3.49 -16.28 -3.02
N GLN A 278 -4.41 -15.65 -2.28
CA GLN A 278 -5.75 -15.29 -2.79
C GLN A 278 -5.68 -14.27 -3.92
N TYR A 279 -4.69 -13.37 -3.84
CA TYR A 279 -4.44 -12.28 -4.77
C TYR A 279 -3.60 -12.70 -5.98
N GLY A 280 -3.05 -13.93 -5.98
CA GLY A 280 -2.22 -14.43 -7.08
C GLY A 280 -0.78 -13.90 -7.10
N GLY A 281 -0.33 -13.25 -6.02
CA GLY A 281 1.03 -12.72 -5.87
C GLY A 281 1.13 -11.65 -4.78
N SER A 282 2.34 -11.10 -4.62
CA SER A 282 2.60 -9.90 -3.83
C SER A 282 1.70 -8.74 -4.26
N GLY A 283 1.39 -7.78 -3.38
CA GLY A 283 0.57 -6.60 -3.74
C GLY A 283 0.23 -5.68 -2.58
N VAL A 284 -0.38 -4.52 -2.89
CA VAL A 284 -0.84 -3.57 -1.86
C VAL A 284 -1.99 -4.19 -1.07
N HIS A 285 -1.77 -4.31 0.24
CA HIS A 285 -2.71 -4.89 1.20
C HIS A 285 -3.71 -3.84 1.73
N HIS A 286 -3.20 -2.64 2.05
CA HIS A 286 -4.06 -1.49 2.39
C HIS A 286 -3.41 -0.15 2.08
N ILE A 287 -4.28 0.84 1.97
CA ILE A 287 -3.93 2.26 1.80
C ILE A 287 -4.40 2.99 3.06
N ALA A 288 -3.51 3.69 3.74
CA ALA A 288 -3.87 4.53 4.87
C ALA A 288 -4.02 5.99 4.45
N LEU A 289 -5.15 6.59 4.78
CA LEU A 289 -5.47 7.99 4.53
C LEU A 289 -5.44 8.78 5.85
N SER A 290 -4.71 9.87 5.85
CA SER A 290 -4.63 10.78 7.00
C SER A 290 -5.89 11.63 7.08
N THR A 291 -6.42 11.80 8.30
CA THR A 291 -7.54 12.70 8.60
C THR A 291 -7.21 13.63 9.76
N THR A 292 -7.66 14.88 9.65
CA THR A 292 -7.62 15.87 10.73
C THR A 292 -8.72 15.65 11.78
N SER A 293 -9.74 14.85 11.47
CA SER A 293 -10.86 14.57 12.37
C SER A 293 -11.44 13.17 12.12
N MET A 294 -10.91 12.20 12.86
CA MET A 294 -11.41 10.84 12.93
C MET A 294 -12.87 10.81 13.37
N ARG A 295 -13.31 11.74 14.22
CA ARG A 295 -14.72 11.83 14.64
C ARG A 295 -15.63 12.15 13.48
N ASP A 296 -15.28 13.13 12.66
CA ASP A 296 -16.10 13.51 11.50
C ASP A 296 -16.07 12.41 10.43
N THR A 297 -14.88 11.87 10.11
CA THR A 297 -14.75 10.83 9.08
C THR A 297 -15.44 9.53 9.49
N SER A 298 -15.29 9.08 10.76
CA SER A 298 -15.98 7.88 11.25
C SER A 298 -17.50 8.06 11.34
N THR A 299 -17.97 9.27 11.63
CA THR A 299 -19.40 9.62 11.65
C THR A 299 -19.97 9.61 10.23
N ALA A 300 -19.25 10.16 9.25
CA ALA A 300 -19.65 10.15 7.85
C ALA A 300 -19.76 8.71 7.32
N LEU A 301 -18.78 7.85 7.60
CA LEU A 301 -18.83 6.42 7.27
C LEU A 301 -20.03 5.72 7.92
N HIS A 302 -20.27 5.97 9.21
CA HIS A 302 -21.40 5.37 9.93
C HIS A 302 -22.76 5.81 9.34
N GLN A 303 -22.93 7.11 9.04
CA GLN A 303 -24.15 7.64 8.42
C GLN A 303 -24.38 7.09 7.01
N ALA A 304 -23.31 6.93 6.23
CA ALA A 304 -23.34 6.30 4.92
C ALA A 304 -23.50 4.78 4.98
N LYS A 305 -23.48 4.17 6.18
CA LYS A 305 -23.49 2.72 6.41
C LYS A 305 -22.35 1.99 5.69
N SER A 306 -21.21 2.68 5.53
CA SER A 306 -20.02 2.08 4.93
C SER A 306 -19.47 0.98 5.85
N PRO A 307 -19.22 -0.23 5.34
CA PRO A 307 -18.74 -1.34 6.16
C PRO A 307 -17.35 -1.06 6.76
N VAL A 308 -17.28 -0.99 8.09
CA VAL A 308 -16.02 -0.89 8.85
C VAL A 308 -15.73 -2.20 9.58
N LEU A 309 -14.45 -2.46 9.86
CA LEU A 309 -14.00 -3.68 10.50
C LEU A 309 -14.52 -3.74 11.95
N PRO A 310 -15.34 -4.75 12.31
CA PRO A 310 -15.91 -4.82 13.64
C PRO A 310 -14.84 -5.20 14.68
N ILE A 311 -14.60 -4.29 15.62
CA ILE A 311 -13.65 -4.50 16.72
C ILE A 311 -14.40 -5.01 17.96
N PRO A 312 -13.94 -6.12 18.58
CA PRO A 312 -14.68 -6.76 19.65
C PRO A 312 -14.65 -5.95 20.96
N SER A 313 -15.73 -6.00 21.74
CA SER A 313 -15.90 -5.19 22.96
C SER A 313 -14.84 -5.44 24.05
N ASN A 314 -14.16 -6.59 24.03
CA ASN A 314 -13.06 -6.86 24.95
C ASN A 314 -11.83 -5.99 24.69
N TYR A 315 -11.61 -5.53 23.44
CA TYR A 315 -10.56 -4.57 23.12
C TYR A 315 -10.74 -3.25 23.89
N TYR A 316 -11.95 -2.70 23.90
CA TYR A 316 -12.24 -1.43 24.59
C TYR A 316 -12.14 -1.55 26.11
N ARG A 317 -12.44 -2.73 26.67
CA ARG A 317 -12.21 -3.01 28.09
C ARG A 317 -10.72 -3.07 28.45
N ASP A 318 -9.89 -3.66 27.59
CA ASP A 318 -8.43 -3.65 27.75
C ASP A 318 -7.86 -2.22 27.59
N LEU A 319 -8.36 -1.49 26.59
CA LEU A 319 -7.95 -0.11 26.31
C LEU A 319 -8.17 0.81 27.52
N ALA A 320 -9.33 0.70 28.18
CA ALA A 320 -9.65 1.48 29.38
C ALA A 320 -8.77 1.16 30.59
N ALA A 321 -8.10 0.01 30.60
CA ALA A 321 -7.12 -0.33 31.64
C ALA A 321 -5.70 0.17 31.31
N ARG A 322 -5.42 0.48 30.04
CA ARG A 322 -4.09 0.86 29.54
C ARG A 322 -3.92 2.36 29.39
N PHE A 323 -4.98 3.08 29.03
CA PHE A 323 -4.95 4.50 28.73
C PHE A 323 -6.02 5.25 29.52
N ASP A 324 -5.69 6.44 30.01
CA ASP A 324 -6.62 7.32 30.72
C ASP A 324 -7.38 8.20 29.72
N LEU A 325 -8.35 7.61 29.02
CA LEU A 325 -9.19 8.33 28.05
C LEU A 325 -10.54 8.71 28.67
N PRO A 326 -11.12 9.87 28.32
CA PRO A 326 -12.46 10.25 28.77
C PRO A 326 -13.52 9.19 28.40
N ALA A 327 -14.49 8.96 29.30
CA ALA A 327 -15.54 7.96 29.09
C ALA A 327 -16.33 8.16 27.78
N GLN A 328 -16.54 9.41 27.37
CA GLN A 328 -17.20 9.74 26.10
C GLN A 328 -16.35 9.37 24.89
N THR A 329 -15.01 9.50 24.98
CA THR A 329 -14.08 9.07 23.94
C THR A 329 -14.12 7.55 23.79
N HIS A 330 -14.06 6.81 24.90
CA HIS A 330 -14.19 5.36 24.87
C HIS A 330 -15.51 4.89 24.24
N ALA A 331 -16.63 5.49 24.63
CA ALA A 331 -17.94 5.14 24.08
C ALA A 331 -18.01 5.36 22.56
N TRP A 332 -17.54 6.53 22.10
CA TRP A 332 -17.45 6.84 20.67
C TRP A 332 -16.54 5.87 19.93
N MET A 333 -15.34 5.59 20.47
CA MET A 333 -14.43 4.65 19.82
C MET A 333 -15.03 3.26 19.69
N GLN A 334 -15.75 2.79 20.72
CA GLN A 334 -16.43 1.49 20.70
C GLN A 334 -17.58 1.46 19.69
N GLU A 335 -18.38 2.52 19.62
CA GLU A 335 -19.48 2.66 18.66
C GLU A 335 -18.98 2.69 17.21
N HIS A 336 -17.85 3.35 16.96
CA HIS A 336 -17.29 3.53 15.61
C HIS A 336 -16.16 2.56 15.25
N HIS A 337 -15.90 1.55 16.08
CA HIS A 337 -14.85 0.55 15.85
C HIS A 337 -13.43 1.13 15.69
N ILE A 338 -13.12 2.21 16.42
CA ILE A 338 -11.81 2.88 16.40
C ILE A 338 -10.81 2.13 17.27
N LEU A 339 -9.59 1.95 16.77
CA LEU A 339 -8.44 1.50 17.53
C LEU A 339 -7.60 2.71 17.97
N PHE A 340 -6.89 2.58 19.09
CA PHE A 340 -6.04 3.62 19.65
C PHE A 340 -4.69 3.05 20.08
N ASP A 341 -3.64 3.85 19.88
CA ASP A 341 -2.32 3.66 20.47
C ASP A 341 -1.75 5.02 20.87
N GLN A 342 -0.77 5.02 21.76
CA GLN A 342 -0.06 6.23 22.20
C GLN A 342 1.42 5.91 22.36
N ASP A 343 2.28 6.79 21.83
CA ASP A 343 3.73 6.74 22.04
C ASP A 343 4.20 7.98 22.83
N SER A 344 5.51 8.15 22.98
CA SER A 344 6.09 9.30 23.68
C SER A 344 5.86 10.65 22.99
N HIS A 345 5.36 10.65 21.76
CA HIS A 345 5.13 11.84 20.94
C HIS A 345 3.65 12.19 20.82
N GLY A 346 2.75 11.22 20.96
CA GLY A 346 1.33 11.46 21.21
C GLY A 346 0.42 10.36 20.71
N ASP A 347 -0.79 10.76 20.33
CA ASP A 347 -1.93 9.86 20.16
C ASP A 347 -2.11 9.39 18.72
N PHE A 348 -2.65 8.19 18.56
CA PHE A 348 -2.90 7.57 17.27
C PHE A 348 -4.24 6.87 17.23
N HIS A 349 -5.13 7.32 16.35
CA HIS A 349 -6.41 6.67 16.12
C HIS A 349 -6.41 6.00 14.74
N GLN A 350 -6.94 4.77 14.68
CA GLN A 350 -7.02 3.98 13.46
C GLN A 350 -8.45 3.46 13.27
N LEU A 351 -8.96 3.53 12.05
CA LEU A 351 -10.19 2.86 11.63
C LEU A 351 -9.90 2.07 10.36
N TYR A 352 -10.42 0.85 10.26
CA TYR A 352 -10.26 0.02 9.06
C TYR A 352 -11.60 -0.19 8.38
N THR A 353 -11.66 -0.02 7.06
CA THR A 353 -12.81 -0.48 6.28
C THR A 353 -12.78 -2.00 6.18
N GLN A 354 -13.93 -2.62 5.90
CA GLN A 354 -13.92 -4.03 5.55
C GLN A 354 -13.25 -4.21 4.18
N PRO A 355 -12.44 -5.27 3.99
CA PRO A 355 -11.95 -5.62 2.66
C PRO A 355 -13.12 -6.15 1.81
N ASN A 356 -13.30 -5.62 0.60
CA ASN A 356 -14.12 -6.29 -0.40
C ASN A 356 -13.37 -7.56 -0.87
N HIS A 357 -14.09 -8.63 -1.21
CA HIS A 357 -13.48 -9.94 -1.49
C HIS A 357 -12.29 -9.83 -2.47
N LYS A 358 -11.09 -10.23 -2.01
CA LYS A 358 -9.80 -10.18 -2.75
C LYS A 358 -9.23 -8.79 -3.04
N ALA A 359 -9.85 -7.71 -2.58
CA ALA A 359 -9.35 -6.35 -2.73
C ALA A 359 -8.51 -5.91 -1.51
N PHE A 360 -7.75 -4.84 -1.70
CA PHE A 360 -7.17 -4.08 -0.60
C PHE A 360 -8.30 -3.41 0.23
N PHE A 361 -7.97 -2.93 1.43
CA PHE A 361 -8.87 -2.12 2.25
C PHE A 361 -8.27 -0.73 2.53
N ILE A 362 -9.11 0.19 3.01
CA ILE A 362 -8.68 1.53 3.42
C ILE A 362 -8.54 1.55 4.93
N GLU A 363 -7.46 2.16 5.39
CA GLU A 363 -7.26 2.58 6.77
C GLU A 363 -7.42 4.10 6.85
N LEU A 364 -8.12 4.58 7.87
CA LEU A 364 -8.08 5.97 8.28
C LEU A 364 -7.16 6.10 9.47
N VAL A 365 -6.32 7.13 9.46
CA VAL A 365 -5.42 7.43 10.57
C VAL A 365 -5.53 8.89 10.99
N GLN A 366 -5.54 9.12 12.30
CA GLN A 366 -5.33 10.45 12.87
C GLN A 366 -4.14 10.37 13.81
N ARG A 367 -3.09 11.15 13.48
CA ARG A 367 -1.87 11.27 14.29
C ARG A 367 -1.87 12.61 15.00
N GLU A 368 -1.71 12.56 16.31
CA GLU A 368 -1.46 13.73 17.16
C GLU A 368 -0.05 13.64 17.72
N GLY A 369 0.95 13.65 16.82
CA GLY A 369 2.37 13.53 17.15
C GLY A 369 2.93 12.10 17.08
N TYR A 370 2.08 11.07 17.07
CA TYR A 370 2.52 9.66 17.00
C TYR A 370 3.35 9.32 15.76
N GLN A 371 4.48 8.63 15.96
CA GLN A 371 5.49 8.38 14.92
C GLN A 371 5.41 6.99 14.28
N GLY A 372 4.85 6.00 14.99
CA GLY A 372 4.80 4.60 14.55
C GLY A 372 3.73 4.28 13.50
N LEU A 373 3.35 3.01 13.35
CA LEU A 373 2.22 2.58 12.50
C LEU A 373 1.14 1.81 13.28
N GLY A 374 1.10 1.93 14.61
CA GLY A 374 0.12 1.21 15.42
C GLY A 374 0.37 -0.29 15.43
N ALA A 375 1.64 -0.72 15.54
CA ALA A 375 2.00 -2.13 15.62
C ALA A 375 1.20 -2.92 16.69
N PRO A 376 0.92 -2.38 17.89
CA PRO A 376 0.06 -3.05 18.88
C PRO A 376 -1.37 -3.34 18.37
N ASN A 377 -1.91 -2.47 17.52
CA ASN A 377 -3.24 -2.60 16.94
C ASN A 377 -3.30 -3.59 15.77
N ALA A 378 -2.16 -3.89 15.15
CA ALA A 378 -2.10 -4.80 14.01
C ALA A 378 -2.62 -6.22 14.35
N PHE A 379 -2.31 -6.76 15.53
CA PHE A 379 -2.84 -8.06 15.98
C PHE A 379 -4.38 -8.06 16.08
N VAL A 380 -4.94 -6.97 16.60
CA VAL A 380 -6.39 -6.81 16.77
C VAL A 380 -7.07 -6.76 15.40
N ARG A 381 -6.53 -5.96 14.48
CA ARG A 381 -6.99 -5.90 13.08
C ARG A 381 -6.96 -7.27 12.43
N VAL A 382 -5.80 -7.94 12.44
CA VAL A 382 -5.62 -9.26 11.81
C VAL A 382 -6.63 -10.27 12.35
N THR A 383 -6.85 -10.28 13.67
CA THR A 383 -7.83 -11.17 14.31
C THR A 383 -9.27 -10.83 13.91
N ALA A 384 -9.63 -9.55 13.86
CA ALA A 384 -10.95 -9.11 13.43
C ALA A 384 -11.22 -9.45 11.96
N GLN A 385 -10.23 -9.30 11.08
CA GLN A 385 -10.33 -9.68 9.67
C GLN A 385 -10.54 -11.19 9.51
N GLN A 386 -9.80 -12.01 10.26
CA GLN A 386 -9.98 -13.47 10.24
C GLN A 386 -11.37 -13.91 10.72
N ARG A 387 -11.94 -13.22 11.72
CA ARG A 387 -13.31 -13.49 12.18
C ARG A 387 -14.34 -13.13 11.12
N LEU A 388 -14.21 -11.95 10.51
CA LEU A 388 -15.09 -11.50 9.44
C LEU A 388 -15.04 -12.48 8.24
N GLU A 389 -13.84 -12.90 7.82
CA GLU A 389 -13.67 -13.89 6.75
C GLU A 389 -14.39 -15.21 7.08
N ALA A 390 -14.28 -15.69 8.33
CA ALA A 390 -14.96 -16.90 8.78
C ALA A 390 -16.49 -16.76 8.82
N ASP A 391 -17.01 -15.61 9.26
CA ASP A 391 -18.45 -15.33 9.36
C ASP A 391 -19.10 -15.23 7.97
N LEU A 392 -18.40 -14.61 7.01
CA LEU A 392 -18.83 -14.56 5.61
C LEU A 392 -18.88 -15.96 4.99
N LEU A 393 -17.82 -16.77 5.17
CA LEU A 393 -17.78 -18.16 4.69
C LEU A 393 -18.89 -19.02 5.30
N ALA A 394 -19.17 -18.86 6.59
CA ALA A 394 -20.26 -19.58 7.26
C ALA A 394 -21.64 -19.16 6.75
N SER A 395 -21.82 -17.89 6.40
CA SER A 395 -23.07 -17.37 5.85
C SER A 395 -23.35 -17.89 4.44
N ASP A 396 -22.32 -17.97 3.58
CA ASP A 396 -22.41 -18.52 2.22
C ASP A 396 -22.80 -20.01 2.24
N ILE A 397 -22.20 -20.81 3.13
CA ILE A 397 -22.52 -22.23 3.28
C ILE A 397 -23.99 -22.42 3.69
N ASN A 398 -24.49 -21.58 4.61
CA ASN A 398 -25.87 -21.69 5.07
C ASN A 398 -26.89 -21.20 4.03
N GLY A 399 -26.55 -20.20 3.21
CA GLY A 399 -27.40 -19.69 2.13
C GLY A 399 -27.64 -20.71 1.01
N ASP A 400 -26.64 -21.54 0.69
CA ASP A 400 -26.75 -22.57 -0.36
C ASP A 400 -27.60 -23.78 0.08
N THR A 401 -27.69 -24.03 1.39
CA THR A 401 -28.56 -25.10 1.95
C THR A 401 -30.05 -24.74 1.98
N ASP A 402 -30.41 -23.46 1.91
CA ASP A 402 -31.82 -23.02 1.89
C ASP A 402 -32.39 -22.99 0.46
N ASN A 403 -31.53 -22.79 -0.54
CA ASN A 403 -31.93 -22.82 -1.95
C ASN A 403 -32.14 -24.25 -2.48
N THR A 404 -31.44 -25.24 -1.91
CA THR A 404 -31.60 -26.66 -2.25
C THR A 404 -32.81 -27.34 -1.57
N ARG A 405 -33.44 -26.70 -0.57
CA ARG A 405 -34.67 -27.20 0.08
C ARG A 405 -35.98 -26.69 -0.53
N ARG A 406 -35.94 -25.72 -1.46
CA ARG A 406 -37.15 -25.20 -2.13
C ARG A 406 -37.58 -25.96 -3.38
N ASP A 407 -36.78 -26.91 -3.88
CA ASP A 407 -37.04 -27.59 -5.17
C ASP A 407 -37.54 -29.05 -5.05
N THR A 408 -37.94 -29.49 -3.84
CA THR A 408 -38.51 -30.85 -3.64
C THR A 408 -39.91 -30.82 -3.02
N GLY A 409 -40.79 -29.95 -3.55
CA GLY A 409 -42.19 -29.83 -3.14
C GLY A 409 -43.18 -30.24 -4.23
N GLU A 410 -43.43 -31.54 -4.32
CA GLU A 410 -44.68 -32.22 -4.79
C GLU A 410 -45.39 -31.80 -6.08
N ARG A 411 -45.57 -32.80 -6.98
CA ARG A 411 -46.88 -33.33 -7.42
C ARG A 411 -46.67 -34.75 -7.97
N PRO A 412 -47.53 -35.73 -7.63
CA PRO A 412 -48.71 -35.92 -8.48
C PRO A 412 -49.98 -36.41 -7.77
N ALA A 413 -51.13 -36.11 -8.39
CA ALA A 413 -52.31 -36.96 -8.44
C ALA A 413 -52.73 -37.08 -9.90
#